data_AF-A0A0G0YQJ3-F1
#
_entry.id   AF-A0A0G0YQJ3-F1
#
_cell.length_a   1.000
_cell.length_b   1.000
_cell.length_c   1.000
_cell.angle_alpha   90.00
_cell.angle_beta   90.00
_cell.angle_gamma   90.00
#
_symmetry.space_group_name_H-M   'P 1'
#
loop_
_entity.id
_entity.type
_entity.pdbx_description
1 polymer ?
#
loop_
_entity_poly.entity_id
_entity_poly.type
_entity_poly.pdbx_seq_one_letter_code
_entity_poly.pdbx_strand_id
1 'polypeptide(L)'
;MDNTAVEAGFSEDKENKGGKEILKEGPFKFDDWFSEVYEPSREMTENVLMKYRRLAVVDLTEYSIVRIYSSGVPAEKSKMYTLSGIYPDAKFGFVLQKNGAPIASIWFDVLENRVLVIKQIQGKRGCREALAGFRWERMLVRFVVEWTGLHNFKEVRVIRGEHQEWHRNIPERKKKFYLIYDVSAKREGFKPVLGKGIEYYSFIFGGNEKRK
;
A
#
# COMPACT_ATOMS: atom_id res chain seq x y z
N MET A 1 25.26 -37.76 40.44
CA MET A 1 26.28 -36.71 40.32
C MET A 1 27.01 -36.98 39.02
N ASP A 2 26.96 -36.02 38.11
CA ASP A 2 27.88 -35.75 36.99
C ASP A 2 28.14 -36.84 35.94
N ASN A 3 28.31 -36.56 34.66
CA ASN A 3 28.07 -35.37 33.85
C ASN A 3 28.03 -35.84 32.39
N THR A 4 27.09 -35.31 31.63
CA THR A 4 27.05 -35.27 30.17
C THR A 4 28.24 -34.50 29.59
N ALA A 5 28.83 -35.01 28.51
CA ALA A 5 29.28 -34.19 27.37
C ALA A 5 29.55 -35.08 26.16
N VAL A 6 28.65 -34.98 25.18
CA VAL A 6 28.76 -35.56 23.85
C VAL A 6 29.58 -34.59 22.99
N GLU A 7 30.57 -35.11 22.28
CA GLU A 7 31.35 -34.37 21.29
C GLU A 7 30.43 -33.92 20.14
N ALA A 8 30.23 -32.61 20.01
CA ALA A 8 29.60 -32.01 18.83
C ALA A 8 30.72 -31.58 17.88
N GLY A 9 30.93 -32.39 16.84
CA GLY A 9 31.73 -32.03 15.69
C GLY A 9 31.10 -30.83 14.96
N PHE A 10 31.94 -29.84 14.68
CA PHE A 10 31.65 -28.76 13.76
C PHE A 10 31.33 -29.35 12.37
N SER A 11 30.17 -29.01 11.83
CA SER A 11 29.94 -29.08 10.38
C SER A 11 29.48 -27.70 9.93
N GLU A 12 30.29 -27.14 9.04
CA GLU A 12 30.12 -25.87 8.36
C GLU A 12 28.90 -25.88 7.43
N ASP A 13 28.43 -24.66 7.16
CA ASP A 13 27.73 -24.24 5.95
C ASP A 13 26.40 -24.92 5.60
N LYS A 14 25.33 -24.39 6.22
CA LYS A 14 24.03 -24.34 5.53
C LYS A 14 23.99 -23.11 4.64
N GLU A 15 24.37 -23.32 3.38
CA GLU A 15 24.01 -22.47 2.26
C GLU A 15 22.54 -22.05 2.39
N ASN A 16 22.33 -20.74 2.50
CA ASN A 16 21.03 -20.11 2.49
C ASN A 16 20.46 -20.26 1.08
N LYS A 17 19.66 -21.32 0.87
CA LYS A 17 18.93 -21.54 -0.38
C LYS A 17 17.91 -20.41 -0.56
N GLY A 18 18.33 -19.37 -1.28
CA GLY A 18 17.47 -18.37 -1.90
C GLY A 18 16.62 -19.02 -2.99
N GLY A 19 15.70 -19.90 -2.59
CA GLY A 19 14.61 -20.32 -3.44
C GLY A 19 13.72 -19.11 -3.67
N LYS A 20 13.60 -18.65 -4.92
CA LYS A 20 12.48 -17.79 -5.32
C LYS A 20 11.21 -18.58 -5.01
N GLU A 21 10.58 -18.30 -3.88
CA GLU A 21 9.28 -18.84 -3.55
C GLU A 21 8.34 -18.45 -4.70
N ILE A 22 7.84 -19.46 -5.41
CA ILE A 22 6.97 -19.25 -6.57
C ILE A 22 5.68 -18.66 -6.02
N LEU A 23 5.41 -17.40 -6.35
CA LEU A 23 4.18 -16.71 -5.99
C LEU A 23 2.97 -17.54 -6.43
N LYS A 24 2.19 -18.00 -5.45
CA LYS A 24 1.08 -18.95 -5.66
C LYS A 24 0.04 -18.37 -6.62
N GLU A 25 -0.25 -19.05 -7.70
CA GLU A 25 -1.43 -18.75 -8.52
C GLU A 25 -2.70 -19.08 -7.71
N GLY A 26 -3.65 -18.15 -7.64
CA GLY A 26 -4.87 -18.30 -6.84
C GLY A 26 -5.30 -17.02 -6.11
N PRO A 27 -6.42 -17.07 -5.37
CA PRO A 27 -6.95 -15.92 -4.63
C PRO A 27 -5.99 -15.51 -3.52
N PHE A 28 -5.84 -14.20 -3.32
CA PHE A 28 -5.04 -13.64 -2.24
C PHE A 28 -5.77 -13.85 -0.91
N LYS A 29 -5.15 -14.59 0.01
CA LYS A 29 -5.69 -14.95 1.31
C LYS A 29 -5.15 -14.03 2.40
N PHE A 30 -5.82 -14.04 3.56
CA PHE A 30 -5.35 -13.30 4.72
C PHE A 30 -3.94 -13.73 5.15
N ASP A 31 -3.65 -15.04 5.14
CA ASP A 31 -2.34 -15.56 5.53
C ASP A 31 -1.22 -15.11 4.57
N ASP A 32 -1.54 -14.90 3.29
CA ASP A 32 -0.59 -14.35 2.32
C ASP A 32 -0.12 -12.96 2.77
N TRP A 33 -1.03 -12.13 3.30
CA TRP A 33 -0.72 -10.78 3.78
C TRP A 33 0.27 -10.73 4.93
N PHE A 34 0.43 -11.81 5.71
CA PHE A 34 1.40 -11.88 6.82
C PHE A 34 2.66 -12.68 6.48
N SER A 35 2.70 -13.35 5.33
CA SER A 35 3.91 -14.06 4.89
C SER A 35 5.02 -13.09 4.50
N GLU A 36 6.27 -13.53 4.64
CA GLU A 36 7.46 -12.73 4.29
C GLU A 36 7.52 -12.40 2.80
N VAL A 37 6.93 -13.25 1.95
CA VAL A 37 6.85 -13.07 0.49
C VAL A 37 6.21 -11.74 0.11
N TYR A 38 5.24 -11.27 0.88
CA TYR A 38 4.50 -10.03 0.61
C TYR A 38 4.96 -8.85 1.49
N GLU A 39 6.04 -9.01 2.25
CA GLU A 39 6.64 -7.90 2.99
C GLU A 39 7.29 -6.92 2.00
N PRO A 40 6.99 -5.62 2.05
CA PRO A 40 7.67 -4.65 1.20
C PRO A 40 9.17 -4.64 1.47
N SER A 41 9.98 -4.77 0.42
CA SER A 41 11.43 -4.69 0.59
C SER A 41 11.87 -3.28 0.97
N ARG A 42 12.96 -3.18 1.72
CA ARG A 42 13.59 -1.91 2.07
C ARG A 42 13.97 -1.11 0.83
N GLU A 43 14.58 -1.77 -0.14
CA GLU A 43 14.98 -1.16 -1.41
C GLU A 43 13.78 -0.57 -2.17
N MET A 44 12.66 -1.32 -2.28
CA MET A 44 11.44 -0.83 -2.94
C MET A 44 10.91 0.42 -2.24
N THR A 45 10.90 0.39 -0.90
CA THR A 45 10.43 1.50 -0.07
C THR A 45 11.29 2.75 -0.27
N GLU A 46 12.62 2.62 -0.18
CA GLU A 46 13.56 3.73 -0.35
C GLU A 46 13.49 4.33 -1.77
N ASN A 47 13.39 3.50 -2.80
CA ASN A 47 13.25 3.95 -4.19
C ASN A 47 12.00 4.80 -4.40
N VAL A 48 10.86 4.38 -3.83
CA VAL A 48 9.61 5.14 -3.90
C VAL A 48 9.71 6.44 -3.10
N LEU A 49 10.22 6.39 -1.86
CA LEU A 49 10.40 7.60 -1.04
C LEU A 49 11.28 8.64 -1.75
N MET A 50 12.43 8.21 -2.30
CA MET A 50 13.35 9.07 -3.05
C MET A 50 12.67 9.72 -4.26
N LYS A 51 11.96 8.94 -5.07
CA LYS A 51 11.29 9.43 -6.30
C LYS A 51 10.25 10.51 -6.05
N TYR A 52 9.53 10.46 -4.93
CA TYR A 52 8.44 11.40 -4.61
C TYR A 52 8.83 12.46 -3.57
N ARG A 53 10.09 12.48 -3.13
CA ARG A 53 10.65 13.53 -2.29
C ARG A 53 10.53 14.88 -3.00
N ARG A 54 10.05 15.90 -2.28
CA ARG A 54 9.93 17.28 -2.76
C ARG A 54 11.03 18.19 -2.24
N LEU A 55 11.51 17.91 -1.03
CA LEU A 55 12.45 18.76 -0.32
C LEU A 55 13.73 17.96 -0.07
N ALA A 56 14.88 18.53 -0.46
CA ALA A 56 16.17 17.88 -0.28
C ALA A 56 16.52 17.63 1.21
N VAL A 57 15.96 18.44 2.10
CA VAL A 57 16.16 18.39 3.56
C VAL A 57 15.43 17.24 4.26
N VAL A 58 14.61 16.47 3.54
CA VAL A 58 13.92 15.32 4.15
C VAL A 58 14.92 14.18 4.30
N ASP A 59 15.23 13.86 5.55
CA ASP A 59 15.93 12.64 5.91
C ASP A 59 14.98 11.45 5.75
N LEU A 60 15.29 10.55 4.82
CA LEU A 60 14.44 9.40 4.53
C LEU A 60 14.55 8.30 5.60
N THR A 61 15.60 8.30 6.42
CA THR A 61 15.77 7.31 7.49
C THR A 61 14.74 7.46 8.60
N GLU A 62 14.13 8.65 8.73
CA GLU A 62 13.01 8.90 9.62
C GLU A 62 11.71 8.25 9.13
N TYR A 63 11.63 7.78 7.89
CA TYR A 63 10.38 7.33 7.27
C TYR A 63 10.40 5.84 6.97
N SER A 64 9.28 5.19 7.27
CA SER A 64 9.03 3.79 6.94
C SER A 64 7.61 3.61 6.42
N ILE A 65 7.40 2.53 5.68
CA ILE A 65 6.06 2.07 5.30
C ILE A 65 5.87 0.69 5.88
N VAL A 66 4.80 0.50 6.65
CA VAL A 66 4.47 -0.77 7.29
C VAL A 66 3.14 -1.28 6.78
N ARG A 67 3.00 -2.60 6.68
CA ARG A 67 1.72 -3.27 6.41
C ARG A 67 0.86 -3.34 7.67
N ILE A 68 -0.43 -3.06 7.54
CA ILE A 68 -1.41 -3.17 8.61
C ILE A 68 -2.67 -3.87 8.05
N TYR A 69 -3.42 -4.54 8.93
CA TYR A 69 -4.73 -5.09 8.65
C TYR A 69 -5.80 -4.45 9.53
N SER A 70 -7.05 -4.51 9.08
CA SER A 70 -8.22 -4.14 9.86
C SER A 70 -9.34 -5.15 9.67
N SER A 71 -10.44 -5.00 10.41
CA SER A 71 -11.66 -5.79 10.19
C SER A 71 -12.32 -5.53 8.84
N GLY A 72 -11.89 -4.49 8.11
CA GLY A 72 -12.51 -4.03 6.86
C GLY A 72 -13.83 -3.30 7.07
N VAL A 73 -14.27 -3.09 8.33
CA VAL A 73 -15.47 -2.32 8.65
C VAL A 73 -15.13 -0.84 8.51
N PRO A 74 -15.86 -0.09 7.65
CA PRO A 74 -15.65 1.35 7.48
C PRO A 74 -15.66 2.09 8.81
N ALA A 75 -14.80 3.08 8.94
CA ALA A 75 -14.63 3.77 10.22
C ALA A 75 -15.88 4.53 10.67
N GLU A 76 -16.77 4.90 9.74
CA GLU A 76 -18.09 5.48 10.07
C GLU A 76 -19.01 4.49 10.82
N LYS A 77 -18.77 3.17 10.69
CA LYS A 77 -19.55 2.09 11.30
C LYS A 77 -18.86 1.48 12.52
N SER A 78 -17.61 1.85 12.77
CA SER A 78 -16.81 1.34 13.88
C SER A 78 -16.85 2.30 15.08
N LYS A 79 -17.14 1.79 16.28
CA LYS A 79 -16.97 2.53 17.55
C LYS A 79 -15.49 2.58 18.01
N MET A 80 -14.60 1.90 17.28
CA MET A 80 -13.21 1.75 17.69
C MET A 80 -12.43 3.00 17.27
N TYR A 81 -11.95 3.75 18.26
CA TYR A 81 -11.01 4.84 18.04
C TYR A 81 -9.74 4.26 17.40
N THR A 82 -9.51 4.70 16.18
CA THR A 82 -8.35 4.46 15.32
C THR A 82 -7.02 4.25 16.01
N LEU A 83 -6.15 3.47 15.37
CA LEU A 83 -4.70 3.59 15.49
C LEU A 83 -4.28 5.05 15.29
N SER A 84 -4.20 5.82 16.38
CA SER A 84 -3.58 7.14 16.41
C SER A 84 -4.04 8.12 15.31
N GLY A 85 -5.32 8.14 14.92
CA GLY A 85 -5.87 9.05 13.90
C GLY A 85 -5.88 8.54 12.45
N ILE A 86 -5.63 7.25 12.22
CA ILE A 86 -5.80 6.55 10.93
C ILE A 86 -7.04 5.67 10.96
N TYR A 87 -7.99 5.94 10.05
CA TYR A 87 -9.32 5.35 10.00
C TYR A 87 -9.39 4.31 8.88
N PRO A 88 -9.21 3.01 9.13
CA PRO A 88 -9.26 2.03 8.06
C PRO A 88 -10.67 1.85 7.49
N ASP A 89 -10.82 1.92 6.16
CA ASP A 89 -12.07 1.59 5.45
C ASP A 89 -11.96 0.34 4.57
N ALA A 90 -10.86 -0.40 4.71
CA ALA A 90 -10.64 -1.64 3.96
C ALA A 90 -9.79 -2.61 4.78
N LYS A 91 -9.72 -3.86 4.33
CA LYS A 91 -9.12 -4.96 5.09
C LYS A 91 -7.60 -4.83 5.24
N PHE A 92 -6.91 -4.40 4.19
CA PHE A 92 -5.46 -4.31 4.15
C PHE A 92 -5.02 -2.86 3.92
N GLY A 93 -3.83 -2.50 4.39
CA GLY A 93 -3.31 -1.17 4.16
C GLY A 93 -1.82 -1.01 4.41
N PHE A 94 -1.26 0.01 3.78
CA PHE A 94 0.09 0.49 4.06
C PHE A 94 0.01 1.79 4.82
N VAL A 95 0.84 1.93 5.86
CA VAL A 95 0.92 3.12 6.70
C VAL A 95 2.31 3.73 6.58
N LEU A 96 2.36 4.98 6.11
CA LEU A 96 3.56 5.81 6.18
C LEU A 96 3.74 6.29 7.61
N GLN A 97 4.91 6.01 8.17
CA GLN A 97 5.33 6.45 9.48
C GLN A 97 6.47 7.46 9.38
N LYS A 98 6.55 8.33 10.38
CA LYS A 98 7.72 9.15 10.67
C LYS A 98 8.16 8.86 12.10
N ASN A 99 9.40 8.40 12.30
CA ASN A 99 9.94 7.99 13.59
C ASN A 99 9.00 7.02 14.34
N GLY A 100 8.46 6.03 13.60
CA GLY A 100 7.49 5.05 14.11
C GLY A 100 6.06 5.55 14.30
N ALA A 101 5.81 6.87 14.21
CA ALA A 101 4.47 7.43 14.36
C ALA A 101 3.72 7.49 13.02
N PRO A 102 2.47 7.01 12.92
CA PRO A 102 1.71 7.03 11.67
C PRO A 102 1.36 8.46 11.26
N ILE A 103 1.57 8.79 9.98
CA ILE A 103 1.30 10.12 9.41
C ILE A 103 0.38 10.09 8.18
N ALA A 104 0.33 8.99 7.44
CA ALA A 104 -0.60 8.78 6.34
C ALA A 104 -0.82 7.28 6.09
N SER A 105 -1.86 6.94 5.34
CA SER A 105 -2.18 5.55 5.00
C SER A 105 -2.89 5.43 3.65
N ILE A 106 -2.80 4.24 3.07
CA ILE A 106 -3.56 3.80 1.91
C ILE A 106 -4.16 2.43 2.21
N TRP A 107 -5.47 2.29 2.02
CA TRP A 107 -6.23 1.09 2.36
C TRP A 107 -6.93 0.51 1.14
N PHE A 108 -6.95 -0.81 1.06
CA PHE A 108 -7.47 -1.55 -0.07
C PHE A 108 -8.02 -2.92 0.32
N ASP A 109 -8.88 -3.44 -0.55
CA ASP A 109 -9.28 -4.84 -0.56
C ASP A 109 -8.64 -5.55 -1.75
N VAL A 110 -8.47 -6.86 -1.65
CA VAL A 110 -8.02 -7.71 -2.76
C VAL A 110 -9.15 -8.64 -3.15
N LEU A 111 -9.53 -8.60 -4.42
CA LEU A 111 -10.55 -9.48 -5.00
C LEU A 111 -9.93 -10.83 -5.41
N GLU A 112 -10.77 -11.85 -5.57
CA GLU A 112 -10.35 -13.24 -5.84
C GLU A 112 -9.43 -13.40 -7.06
N ASN A 113 -9.53 -12.50 -8.03
CA ASN A 113 -8.76 -12.51 -9.27
C ASN A 113 -7.43 -11.72 -9.19
N ARG A 114 -6.91 -11.45 -7.99
CA ARG A 114 -5.71 -10.62 -7.76
C ARG A 114 -5.84 -9.21 -8.36
N VAL A 115 -7.03 -8.64 -8.19
CA VAL A 115 -7.30 -7.23 -8.44
C VAL A 115 -7.34 -6.51 -7.09
N LEU A 116 -6.43 -5.56 -6.89
CA LEU A 116 -6.39 -4.74 -5.69
C LEU A 116 -7.24 -3.48 -5.91
N VAL A 117 -8.13 -3.17 -4.98
CA VAL A 117 -9.00 -1.99 -5.04
C VAL A 117 -8.67 -1.05 -3.90
N ILE A 118 -8.00 0.06 -4.22
CA ILE A 118 -7.73 1.18 -3.31
C ILE A 118 -9.05 1.87 -3.00
N LYS A 119 -9.46 1.75 -1.74
CA LYS A 119 -10.67 2.35 -1.20
C LYS A 119 -10.38 3.67 -0.51
N GLN A 120 -9.24 3.78 0.17
CA GLN A 120 -8.95 4.95 0.98
C GLN A 120 -7.51 5.44 0.83
N ILE A 121 -7.33 6.75 0.78
CA ILE A 121 -6.03 7.43 0.92
C ILE A 121 -6.21 8.53 1.95
N GLN A 122 -5.49 8.45 3.07
CA GLN A 122 -5.73 9.31 4.21
C GLN A 122 -4.43 9.88 4.78
N GLY A 123 -4.36 11.22 4.90
CA GLY A 123 -3.34 11.91 5.70
C GLY A 123 -3.86 12.14 7.12
N LYS A 124 -3.00 11.94 8.12
CA LYS A 124 -3.33 12.20 9.53
C LYS A 124 -3.40 13.71 9.80
N ARG A 125 -4.43 14.13 10.55
CA ARG A 125 -4.58 15.52 10.99
C ARG A 125 -3.39 15.94 11.85
N GLY A 126 -2.85 17.14 11.61
CA GLY A 126 -1.68 17.66 12.34
C GLY A 126 -0.33 17.28 11.73
N CYS A 127 -0.29 16.36 10.76
CA CYS A 127 0.97 15.91 10.14
C CYS A 127 1.27 16.59 8.79
N ARG A 128 0.66 17.76 8.52
CA ARG A 128 0.77 18.44 7.22
C ARG A 128 2.22 18.78 6.86
N GLU A 129 3.01 19.23 7.82
CA GLU A 129 4.41 19.62 7.61
C GLU A 129 5.28 18.41 7.27
N ALA A 130 5.14 17.32 8.02
CA ALA A 130 5.83 16.06 7.72
C ALA A 130 5.48 15.53 6.32
N LEU A 131 4.19 15.59 5.94
CA LEU A 131 3.73 15.15 4.62
C LEU A 131 4.14 16.10 3.49
N ALA A 132 4.39 17.39 3.77
CA ALA A 132 4.77 18.38 2.76
C ALA A 132 6.12 18.08 2.11
N GLY A 133 6.97 17.29 2.79
CA GLY A 133 8.23 16.79 2.27
C GLY A 133 8.09 15.86 1.05
N PHE A 134 6.89 15.36 0.78
CA PHE A 134 6.60 14.43 -0.30
C PHE A 134 5.40 14.85 -1.14
N ARG A 135 5.28 14.25 -2.33
CA ARG A 135 3.99 14.11 -3.01
C ARG A 135 3.28 12.86 -2.47
N TRP A 136 2.96 12.85 -1.18
CA TRP A 136 2.68 11.63 -0.41
C TRP A 136 1.48 10.82 -0.94
N GLU A 137 0.43 11.46 -1.46
CA GLU A 137 -0.72 10.74 -2.03
C GLU A 137 -0.29 9.89 -3.22
N ARG A 138 0.46 10.51 -4.15
CA ARG A 138 1.01 9.84 -5.34
C ARG A 138 2.03 8.78 -4.98
N MET A 139 2.85 9.07 -3.98
CA MET A 139 3.87 8.15 -3.47
C MET A 139 3.23 6.86 -2.96
N LEU A 140 2.16 6.95 -2.16
CA LEU A 140 1.45 5.78 -1.66
C LEU A 140 0.77 4.99 -2.78
N VAL A 141 0.14 5.67 -3.75
CA VAL A 141 -0.42 5.01 -4.94
C VAL A 141 0.68 4.27 -5.71
N ARG A 142 1.83 4.90 -5.95
CA ARG A 142 2.95 4.26 -6.63
C ARG A 142 3.51 3.09 -5.84
N PHE A 143 3.63 3.22 -4.52
CA PHE A 143 4.08 2.15 -3.64
C PHE A 143 3.21 0.90 -3.81
N VAL A 144 1.88 1.06 -3.81
CA VAL A 144 0.96 -0.05 -4.05
C VAL A 144 1.18 -0.67 -5.44
N VAL A 145 1.40 0.13 -6.48
CA VAL A 145 1.68 -0.37 -7.84
C VAL A 145 2.98 -1.16 -7.92
N GLU A 146 4.07 -0.66 -7.32
CA GLU A 146 5.35 -1.39 -7.31
C GLU A 146 5.22 -2.70 -6.54
N TRP A 147 4.61 -2.67 -5.34
CA TRP A 147 4.37 -3.87 -4.53
C TRP A 147 3.53 -4.90 -5.30
N THR A 148 2.39 -4.50 -5.85
CA THR A 148 1.52 -5.40 -6.62
C THR A 148 2.21 -5.98 -7.86
N GLY A 149 3.06 -5.19 -8.53
CA GLY A 149 3.86 -5.63 -9.68
C GLY A 149 4.87 -6.73 -9.34
N LEU A 150 5.39 -6.74 -8.11
CA LEU A 150 6.29 -7.79 -7.62
C LEU A 150 5.56 -9.08 -7.21
N HIS A 151 4.23 -9.05 -7.05
CA HIS A 151 3.45 -10.13 -6.43
C HIS A 151 2.34 -10.70 -7.33
N ASN A 152 2.53 -10.66 -8.66
CA ASN A 152 1.62 -11.24 -9.66
C ASN A 152 0.17 -10.74 -9.58
N PHE A 153 -0.05 -9.50 -9.15
CA PHE A 153 -1.36 -8.88 -9.27
C PHE A 153 -1.62 -8.51 -10.74
N LYS A 154 -2.87 -8.63 -11.16
CA LYS A 154 -3.27 -8.32 -12.54
C LYS A 154 -3.59 -6.85 -12.72
N GLU A 155 -4.12 -6.22 -11.67
CA GLU A 155 -4.66 -4.88 -11.74
C GLU A 155 -4.67 -4.20 -10.38
N VAL A 156 -4.41 -2.89 -10.38
CA VAL A 156 -4.73 -1.99 -9.28
C VAL A 156 -5.85 -1.05 -9.72
N ARG A 157 -6.88 -0.90 -8.90
CA ARG A 157 -7.99 0.04 -9.09
C ARG A 157 -7.96 1.11 -8.01
N VAL A 158 -8.28 2.34 -8.38
CA VAL A 158 -8.53 3.47 -7.46
C VAL A 158 -9.97 3.92 -7.64
N ILE A 159 -10.76 3.87 -6.56
CA ILE A 159 -12.12 4.45 -6.56
C ILE A 159 -12.02 5.96 -6.83
N ARG A 160 -12.85 6.48 -7.73
CA ARG A 160 -12.87 7.92 -8.01
C ARG A 160 -13.32 8.72 -6.79
N GLY A 161 -12.80 9.94 -6.67
CA GLY A 161 -13.10 10.82 -5.55
C GLY A 161 -14.58 11.13 -5.36
N GLU A 162 -15.37 11.16 -6.44
CA GLU A 162 -16.83 11.38 -6.37
C GLU A 162 -17.62 10.20 -5.81
N HIS A 163 -17.05 8.99 -5.87
CA HIS A 163 -17.65 7.74 -5.38
C HIS A 163 -17.10 7.30 -4.02
N GLN A 164 -16.28 8.15 -3.39
CA GLN A 164 -15.78 7.91 -2.04
C GLN A 164 -16.93 8.02 -1.04
N GLU A 165 -17.04 7.09 -0.09
CA GLU A 165 -18.11 7.13 0.94
C GLU A 165 -18.08 8.45 1.74
N TRP A 166 -16.89 9.02 1.92
CA TRP A 166 -16.66 10.29 2.61
C TRP A 166 -16.89 11.54 1.75
N HIS A 167 -17.24 11.35 0.48
CA HIS A 167 -17.65 12.41 -0.43
C HIS A 167 -19.03 12.93 0.01
N ARG A 168 -19.01 13.93 0.89
CA ARG A 168 -20.20 14.71 1.23
C ARG A 168 -20.44 15.76 0.15
N ASN A 169 -21.68 16.24 0.00
CA ASN A 169 -22.07 17.34 -0.91
C ASN A 169 -21.44 18.72 -0.59
N ILE A 170 -20.28 18.73 0.05
CA ILE A 170 -19.48 19.90 0.45
C ILE A 170 -18.44 20.17 -0.64
N PRO A 171 -18.50 21.29 -1.38
CA PRO A 171 -17.64 21.59 -2.52
C PRO A 171 -16.13 21.43 -2.25
N GLU A 172 -15.66 21.87 -1.09
CA GLU A 172 -14.24 21.80 -0.69
C GLU A 172 -13.78 20.35 -0.55
N ARG A 173 -14.66 19.47 -0.05
CA ARG A 173 -14.38 18.04 0.01
C ARG A 173 -14.34 17.43 -1.38
N LYS A 174 -15.27 17.79 -2.27
CA LYS A 174 -15.27 17.29 -3.67
C LYS A 174 -13.92 17.57 -4.35
N LYS A 175 -13.44 18.82 -4.25
CA LYS A 175 -12.13 19.21 -4.78
C LYS A 175 -10.99 18.42 -4.13
N LYS A 176 -11.02 18.25 -2.81
CA LYS A 176 -10.00 17.47 -2.09
C LYS A 176 -9.97 16.01 -2.55
N PHE A 177 -11.11 15.33 -2.62
CA PHE A 177 -11.20 13.93 -3.05
C PHE A 177 -10.77 13.78 -4.52
N TYR A 178 -11.16 14.70 -5.40
CA TYR A 178 -10.65 14.71 -6.78
C TYR A 178 -9.12 14.79 -6.84
N LEU A 179 -8.49 15.65 -6.03
CA LEU A 179 -7.03 15.78 -6.00
C LEU A 179 -6.35 14.53 -5.44
N ILE A 180 -6.89 13.96 -4.36
CA ILE A 180 -6.28 12.80 -3.68
C ILE A 180 -6.40 11.55 -4.54
N TYR A 181 -7.56 11.29 -5.15
CA TYR A 181 -7.86 10.03 -5.83
C TYR A 181 -7.62 10.16 -7.34
N ASP A 182 -8.40 11.00 -8.02
CA ASP A 182 -8.37 11.10 -9.49
C ASP A 182 -7.04 11.62 -10.01
N VAL A 183 -6.53 12.72 -9.45
CA VAL A 183 -5.29 13.33 -9.93
C VAL A 183 -4.08 12.47 -9.59
N SER A 184 -4.06 11.86 -8.41
CA SER A 184 -2.98 10.93 -8.05
C SER A 184 -2.96 9.72 -8.99
N ALA A 185 -4.09 9.04 -9.17
CA ALA A 185 -4.17 7.89 -10.06
C ALA A 185 -3.74 8.22 -11.50
N LYS A 186 -4.27 9.30 -12.09
CA LYS A 186 -3.89 9.73 -13.45
C LYS A 186 -2.39 10.00 -13.60
N ARG A 187 -1.79 10.66 -12.60
CA ARG A 187 -0.35 10.97 -12.62
C ARG A 187 0.53 9.75 -12.42
N GLU A 188 -0.01 8.67 -11.89
CA GLU A 188 0.64 7.37 -11.78
C GLU A 188 0.33 6.42 -12.96
N GLY A 189 -0.30 6.93 -14.01
CA GLY A 189 -0.52 6.19 -15.26
C GLY A 189 -1.80 5.35 -15.30
N PHE A 190 -2.68 5.50 -14.31
CA PHE A 190 -3.96 4.82 -14.32
C PHE A 190 -4.89 5.42 -15.39
N LYS A 191 -5.74 4.57 -15.98
CA LYS A 191 -6.72 4.95 -17.01
C LYS A 191 -8.14 4.76 -16.48
N PRO A 192 -9.11 5.61 -16.86
CA PRO A 192 -10.49 5.39 -16.49
C PRO A 192 -11.01 4.08 -17.10
N VAL A 193 -11.71 3.27 -16.31
CA VAL A 193 -12.40 2.08 -16.83
C VAL A 193 -13.70 2.52 -17.48
N LEU A 194 -13.84 2.28 -18.78
CA LEU A 194 -15.04 2.66 -19.53
C LEU A 194 -16.17 1.66 -19.26
N GLY A 195 -17.30 2.17 -18.79
CA GLY A 195 -18.54 1.46 -18.46
C GLY A 195 -19.64 2.46 -18.12
N LYS A 196 -20.89 2.02 -17.93
CA LYS A 196 -21.95 2.92 -17.44
C LYS A 196 -21.60 3.36 -16.02
N GLY A 197 -21.19 4.62 -15.87
CA GLY A 197 -20.61 5.15 -14.64
C GLY A 197 -19.14 4.75 -14.53
N ILE A 198 -18.22 5.66 -14.85
CA ILE A 198 -16.79 5.41 -14.57
C ILE A 198 -16.66 5.43 -13.04
N GLU A 199 -16.47 4.27 -12.42
CA GLU A 199 -16.33 4.12 -10.96
C GLU A 199 -14.87 4.11 -10.50
N TYR A 200 -13.97 3.65 -11.37
CA TYR A 200 -12.56 3.40 -11.05
C TYR A 200 -11.60 3.96 -12.10
N TYR A 201 -10.39 4.29 -11.65
CA TYR A 201 -9.21 4.28 -12.50
C TYR A 201 -8.46 2.96 -12.31
N SER A 202 -7.91 2.40 -13.39
CA SER A 202 -7.19 1.13 -13.37
C SER A 202 -5.77 1.24 -13.91
N PHE A 203 -4.87 0.49 -13.29
CA PHE A 203 -3.52 0.19 -13.73
C PHE A 203 -3.43 -1.31 -13.97
N ILE A 204 -3.26 -1.72 -15.23
CA ILE A 204 -3.22 -3.13 -15.64
C ILE A 204 -1.77 -3.53 -15.92
N PHE A 205 -1.30 -4.59 -15.27
CA PHE A 205 0.03 -5.14 -15.52
C PHE A 205 0.01 -5.98 -16.81
N GLY A 206 1.05 -5.87 -17.65
CA GLY A 206 1.17 -6.65 -18.89
C GLY A 206 0.33 -6.16 -20.08
N GLY A 207 -0.45 -5.09 -19.96
CA GLY A 207 -1.35 -4.60 -21.02
C GLY A 207 -0.70 -3.95 -22.26
N ASN A 208 0.61 -4.06 -22.47
CA ASN A 208 1.31 -3.45 -23.61
C ASN A 208 1.56 -4.40 -24.80
N GLU A 209 1.04 -5.63 -24.79
CA GLU A 209 1.33 -6.61 -25.86
C GLU A 209 0.49 -6.48 -27.14
N LYS A 210 -0.44 -5.53 -27.26
CA LYS A 210 -1.18 -5.32 -28.52
C LYS A 210 -1.38 -3.84 -28.86
N ARG A 211 -0.32 -3.24 -29.40
CA ARG A 211 -0.44 -2.23 -30.46
C ARG A 211 0.50 -2.66 -31.59
N LYS A 212 0.01 -3.61 -32.39
CA LYS A 212 0.50 -3.79 -33.77
C LYS A 212 -0.17 -2.73 -34.63
#